data_AF-A0AAV7ILS9-F1
#
_entry.id   AF-A0AAV7ILS9-F1
#
_cell.length_a   1.000
_cell.length_b   1.000
_cell.length_c   1.000
_cell.angle_alpha   90.00
_cell.angle_beta   90.00
_cell.angle_gamma   90.00
#
_symmetry.space_group_name_H-M   'P 1'
#
loop_
_entity.id
_entity.type
_entity.pdbx_description
1 polymer ?
#
loop_
_entity_poly.entity_id
_entity_poly.type
_entity_poly.pdbx_seq_one_letter_code
_entity_poly.pdbx_strand_id
1 'polypeptide(L)'
;MRIHQDFFTYQRGIYKHSNLDNNYPSGYHSVRILGWGEELVGNYQPTKYWLVANSWGTNWGENGLFRIVKGTNECEIETYVLGIWAKTM
;
A
#
# COMPACT_ATOMS: atom_id res chain seq x y z
N MET A 1 4.91 -3.67 -5.66
CA MET A 1 4.29 -2.38 -6.03
C MET A 1 5.37 -1.43 -6.50
N ARG A 2 5.02 -0.51 -7.39
CA ARG A 2 5.84 0.65 -7.69
C ARG A 2 5.86 1.60 -6.49
N ILE A 3 7.01 2.18 -6.19
CA ILE A 3 7.22 3.15 -5.11
C ILE A 3 7.52 4.49 -5.74
N HIS A 4 6.82 5.52 -5.26
CA HIS A 4 7.01 6.91 -5.60
C HIS A 4 7.62 7.67 -4.41
N GLN A 5 8.19 8.85 -4.63
CA GLN A 5 8.89 9.60 -3.60
C GLN A 5 7.95 10.00 -2.45
N ASP A 6 6.70 10.33 -2.77
CA ASP A 6 5.67 10.67 -1.80
C ASP A 6 5.40 9.54 -0.78
N PHE A 7 5.57 8.28 -1.18
CA PHE A 7 5.38 7.12 -0.31
C PHE A 7 6.37 7.09 0.86
N PHE A 8 7.59 7.58 0.69
CA PHE A 8 8.57 7.64 1.80
C PHE A 8 8.11 8.52 2.95
N THR A 9 7.23 9.48 2.67
CA THR A 9 6.69 10.42 3.68
C THR A 9 5.36 9.98 4.27
N TYR A 10 4.85 8.80 3.90
CA TYR A 10 3.62 8.25 4.45
C TYR A 10 3.69 8.11 5.98
N GLN A 11 2.65 8.58 6.66
CA GLN A 11 2.50 8.47 8.12
C GLN A 11 1.22 7.74 8.54
N ARG A 12 0.09 8.01 7.87
CA ARG A 12 -1.22 7.44 8.20
C ARG A 12 -2.22 7.58 7.06
N GLY A 13 -3.34 6.87 7.16
CA GLY A 13 -4.48 6.98 6.24
C GLY A 13 -4.36 6.02 5.05
N ILE A 14 -5.19 6.22 4.02
CA ILE A 14 -5.18 5.39 2.81
C ILE A 14 -4.33 6.10 1.75
N TYR A 15 -3.15 5.55 1.48
CA TYR A 15 -2.21 6.07 0.48
C TYR A 15 -2.79 5.95 -0.93
N LYS A 16 -2.61 7.03 -1.68
CA LYS A 16 -2.82 7.15 -3.12
C LYS A 16 -1.72 8.06 -3.66
N HIS A 17 -1.04 7.64 -4.72
CA HIS A 17 0.04 8.42 -5.29
C HIS A 17 -0.48 9.78 -5.82
N SER A 18 0.25 10.84 -5.52
CA SER A 18 -0.03 12.19 -5.98
C SER A 18 0.66 12.47 -7.31
N ASN A 19 -0.08 13.04 -8.26
CA ASN A 19 0.47 13.47 -9.55
C ASN A 19 1.56 14.55 -9.44
N LEU A 20 1.75 15.16 -8.26
CA LEU A 20 2.80 16.14 -8.01
C LEU A 20 4.21 15.57 -8.05
N ASP A 21 4.33 14.24 -7.97
CA ASP A 21 5.59 13.52 -7.80
C ASP A 21 5.95 12.64 -9.04
N ASN A 22 5.27 12.87 -10.17
CA ASN A 22 5.47 12.07 -11.39
C ASN A 22 6.86 12.20 -12.04
N ASN A 23 7.64 13.24 -11.68
CA ASN A 23 8.94 13.51 -12.29
C ASN A 23 10.13 12.90 -11.53
N TYR A 24 9.88 12.23 -10.39
CA TYR A 24 10.93 11.63 -9.59
C TYR A 24 11.13 10.14 -9.94
N PRO A 25 12.34 9.60 -9.70
CA PRO A 25 12.61 8.19 -9.95
C PRO A 25 11.66 7.30 -9.15
N SER A 26 11.07 6.31 -9.82
CA SER A 26 10.30 5.25 -9.18
C SER A 26 11.06 3.92 -9.23
N GLY A 27 10.82 3.09 -8.23
CA GLY A 27 11.38 1.73 -8.15
C GLY A 27 10.31 0.72 -7.76
N TYR A 28 10.66 -0.57 -7.73
CA TYR A 28 9.75 -1.61 -7.22
C TYR A 28 10.15 -2.05 -5.82
N HIS A 29 9.14 -2.34 -4.99
CA HIS A 29 9.30 -2.89 -3.65
C HIS A 29 8.29 -4.00 -3.39
N SER A 30 8.75 -5.05 -2.70
CA SER A 30 7.95 -6.20 -2.30
C SER A 30 7.45 -5.99 -0.88
N VAL A 31 6.15 -6.23 -0.68
CA VAL A 31 5.45 -6.02 0.59
C VAL A 31 4.51 -7.19 0.86
N ARG A 32 4.05 -7.34 2.10
CA ARG A 32 3.14 -8.43 2.48
C ARG A 32 1.73 -7.90 2.75
N ILE A 33 0.78 -8.27 1.89
CA ILE A 33 -0.64 -7.98 2.10
C ILE A 33 -1.16 -8.85 3.24
N LEU A 34 -1.77 -8.23 4.25
CA LEU A 34 -2.31 -8.90 5.44
C LEU A 34 -3.83 -9.04 5.40
N GLY A 35 -4.51 -8.13 4.70
CA GLY A 35 -5.96 -8.08 4.66
C GLY A 35 -6.47 -6.89 3.86
N TRP A 36 -7.75 -6.61 3.94
CA TRP A 36 -8.41 -5.51 3.26
C TRP A 36 -9.53 -4.93 4.14
N GLY A 37 -10.01 -3.75 3.77
CA GLY A 37 -11.15 -3.13 4.40
C GLY A 37 -11.68 -1.97 3.58
N GLU A 38 -12.61 -1.24 4.18
CA GLU A 38 -13.14 0.00 3.64
C GLU A 38 -13.33 1.01 4.77
N GLU A 39 -13.08 2.28 4.50
CA GLU A 39 -13.21 3.36 5.48
C GLU A 39 -13.90 4.56 4.83
N LEU A 40 -14.82 5.20 5.56
CA LEU A 40 -15.41 6.46 5.14
C LEU A 40 -14.37 7.58 5.29
N VAL A 41 -13.72 7.92 4.18
CA VAL A 41 -12.74 9.00 4.11
C VAL A 41 -13.30 10.10 3.20
N GLY A 42 -13.67 11.25 3.78
CA GLY A 42 -14.20 12.39 3.02
C GLY A 42 -15.64 12.21 2.50
N ASN A 43 -15.83 12.39 1.20
CA ASN A 43 -17.14 12.57 0.54
C ASN A 43 -17.98 11.29 0.47
N TYR A 44 -18.68 10.96 1.56
CA TYR A 44 -19.80 10.00 1.69
C TYR A 44 -19.65 8.57 1.13
N GLN A 45 -18.63 8.26 0.32
CA GLN A 45 -18.35 6.96 -0.24
C GLN A 45 -17.15 6.32 0.46
N PRO A 46 -17.24 5.03 0.83
CA PRO A 46 -16.16 4.33 1.48
C PRO A 46 -14.99 4.10 0.51
N THR A 47 -13.78 4.45 0.95
CA THR A 47 -12.54 4.14 0.24
C THR A 47 -12.06 2.76 0.64
N LYS A 48 -11.93 1.86 -0.33
CA LYS A 48 -11.42 0.49 -0.13
C LYS A 48 -9.90 0.50 -0.05
N TYR A 49 -9.32 -0.32 0.83
CA TYR A 49 -7.88 -0.41 0.99
C TYR A 49 -7.38 -1.84 1.17
N TRP A 50 -6.11 -2.05 0.82
CA TRP A 50 -5.30 -3.17 1.29
C TRP A 50 -4.58 -2.77 2.59
N LEU A 51 -4.57 -3.64 3.59
CA LEU A 51 -3.71 -3.53 4.77
C LEU A 51 -2.42 -4.27 4.49
N VAL A 52 -1.29 -3.58 4.61
CA VAL A 52 0.00 -4.09 4.14
C VAL A 52 1.08 -3.90 5.20
N ALA A 53 1.87 -4.94 5.44
CA ALA A 53 3.08 -4.85 6.24
C ALA A 53 4.27 -4.42 5.37
N ASN A 54 4.94 -3.35 5.81
CA ASN A 54 6.21 -2.91 5.25
C ASN A 54 7.40 -3.52 6.01
N SER A 55 8.61 -3.32 5.50
CA SER A 55 9.87 -3.85 6.03
C SER A 55 10.88 -2.76 6.39
N TRP A 56 10.41 -1.53 6.67
CA TRP A 56 11.25 -0.36 7.00
C TRP A 56 11.26 -0.02 8.50
N GLY A 57 10.90 -0.99 9.34
CA GLY A 57 10.82 -0.83 10.80
C GLY A 57 9.48 -0.25 11.28
N THR A 58 9.22 -0.39 12.57
CA THR A 58 7.94 -0.01 13.20
C THR A 58 7.75 1.50 13.35
N ASN A 59 8.82 2.29 13.24
CA ASN A 59 8.74 3.75 13.32
C ASN A 59 8.21 4.40 12.05
N TRP A 60 8.05 3.64 10.97
CA TRP A 60 7.54 4.12 9.69
C TRP A 60 6.03 3.84 9.58
N GLY A 61 5.27 4.79 9.04
CA GLY A 61 3.83 4.63 8.80
C GLY A 61 3.02 4.31 10.07
N GLU A 62 2.07 3.40 9.94
CA GLU A 62 1.15 2.99 11.01
C GLU A 62 1.74 1.79 11.78
N ASN A 63 2.79 2.04 12.57
CA ASN A 63 3.54 1.01 13.29
C ASN A 63 4.21 -0.04 12.37
N GLY A 64 4.79 0.40 11.25
CA GLY A 64 5.38 -0.46 10.21
C GLY A 64 4.36 -0.98 9.19
N LEU A 65 3.09 -0.62 9.34
CA LEU A 65 2.02 -0.93 8.40
C LEU A 65 1.67 0.29 7.54
N PHE A 66 0.98 0.02 6.44
CA PHE A 66 0.31 1.06 5.67
C PHE A 66 -0.96 0.52 5.05
N ARG A 67 -1.81 1.46 4.63
CA ARG A 67 -3.01 1.19 3.86
C ARG A 67 -2.90 1.90 2.51
N ILE A 68 -3.31 1.23 1.45
CA ILE A 68 -3.23 1.74 0.07
C ILE A 68 -4.53 1.46 -0.67
N VAL A 69 -4.94 2.36 -1.57
CA VAL A 69 -6.17 2.22 -2.35
C VAL A 69 -6.23 0.85 -3.03
N LYS A 70 -7.39 0.21 -2.91
CA LYS A 70 -7.67 -1.12 -3.47
C LYS A 70 -8.69 -1.01 -4.61
N GLY A 71 -8.52 -1.83 -5.64
CA GLY A 71 -9.46 -1.99 -6.76
C GLY A 71 -9.18 -1.09 -7.96
N THR A 72 -8.08 -0.32 -7.93
CA THR A 72 -7.63 0.54 -9.03
C THR A 72 -6.22 0.18 -9.50
N ASN A 73 -5.67 -0.95 -9.03
CA ASN A 73 -4.26 -1.31 -9.20
C ASN A 73 -3.29 -0.16 -8.82
N GLU A 74 -3.60 0.54 -7.73
CA GLU A 74 -2.82 1.67 -7.25
C GLU A 74 -1.35 1.28 -7.08
N CYS A 75 -0.45 2.06 -7.68
CA CYS A 75 0.99 1.77 -7.68
C CYS A 75 1.33 0.32 -8.12
N GLU A 76 0.56 -0.26 -9.03
CA GLU A 76 0.73 -1.62 -9.53
C GLU A 76 0.72 -2.70 -8.42
N ILE A 77 0.08 -2.45 -7.27
CA ILE A 77 0.07 -3.39 -6.15
C ILE A 77 -0.69 -4.69 -6.44
N GLU A 78 -1.63 -4.66 -7.40
CA GLU A 78 -2.48 -5.79 -7.77
C GLU A 78 -1.92 -6.55 -9.00
N THR A 79 -0.83 -6.07 -9.60
CA THR A 79 -0.23 -6.65 -10.83
C THR A 79 0.48 -7.98 -10.59
N TYR A 80 1.31 -8.07 -9.54
CA TYR A 80 2.16 -9.24 -9.29
C TYR A 80 2.02 -9.69 -7.83
N VAL A 81 1.07 -10.60 -7.59
CA VAL A 81 0.75 -11.14 -6.26
C VAL A 81 1.09 -12.62 -6.24
N LEU A 82 1.92 -13.02 -5.28
CA LEU A 82 2.28 -14.42 -5.04
C LEU A 82 1.61 -14.91 -3.76
N GLY A 83 0.95 -16.07 -3.84
CA GLY A 83 0.44 -16.83 -2.71
C GLY A 83 1.19 -18.15 -2.58
N ILE A 84 1.50 -18.56 -1.37
CA ILE A 84 2.19 -19.82 -1.09
C ILE A 84 1.33 -20.64 -0.14
N TRP A 85 1.11 -21.90 -0.48
CA TRP A 85 0.52 -22.89 0.42
C TRP A 85 1.63 -23.83 0.91
N ALA A 86 1.92 -23.80 2.21
CA ALA A 86 2.94 -24.67 2.80
C ALA A 86 2.38 -26.09 2.98
N LYS A 87 3.17 -27.10 2.62
CA LYS A 87 2.81 -28.50 2.87
C LYS A 87 2.86 -28.77 4.38
N THR A 88 1.76 -29.22 4.96
CA THR A 88 1.71 -29.69 6.34
C THR A 88 2.20 -31.14 6.43
N MET A 89 2.90 -31.48 7.52
CA MET A 89 3.29 -32.86 7.85
C MET A 89 2.11 -33.67 8.39
#